data_AF-A0A4Y8BKF9-F1
#
_entry.id   AF-A0A4Y8BKF9-F1
#
_cell.length_a   1.000
_cell.length_b   1.000
_cell.length_c   1.000
_cell.angle_alpha   90.00
_cell.angle_beta   90.00
_cell.angle_gamma   90.00
#
_symmetry.space_group_name_H-M   'P 1'
#
loop_
_entity.id
_entity.type
_entity.pdbx_description
1 polymer ?
#
loop_
_entity_poly.entity_id
_entity_poly.type
_entity_poly.pdbx_seq_one_letter_code
_entity_poly.pdbx_strand_id
1 'polypeptide(L)'
;MIQQARSSNSRSFLREAEDCVLILDSVENINYFQSLINNVVAKRKNNETYTGAKEAREQLLALLKRYGEVKTANVWCRNLIVEIDKINELRNILAKKLDEKNIFGVLEIHLQDREINSPHLQFVGIKAEEAETIIAQTVVELGYEISLESAMSKKNFIPYYEENSKARTISLSEQLSFEKQERQIKLIENDGVSFYEQIEIERKKFYELLNTKVGLSKSLIENTRIGKVRKDYDYYKKSTVSLKRDLKQKIENFRNKLR
;
A
#
# COMPACT_ATOMS: atom_id res chain seq x y z
N MET A 1 12.40 25.06 -0.27
CA MET A 1 13.72 24.88 -0.88
C MET A 1 13.57 24.38 -2.31
N ILE A 2 13.78 25.26 -3.29
CA ILE A 2 13.70 24.91 -4.72
C ILE A 2 15.01 24.32 -5.20
N GLN A 3 14.91 23.20 -5.90
CA GLN A 3 16.01 22.48 -6.54
C GLN A 3 15.64 22.17 -7.99
N GLN A 4 16.66 21.82 -8.78
CA GLN A 4 16.44 21.21 -10.10
C GLN A 4 15.54 19.97 -9.96
N ALA A 5 14.84 19.62 -11.04
CA ALA A 5 14.08 18.37 -11.07
C ALA A 5 15.01 17.20 -10.67
N ARG A 6 14.51 16.34 -9.79
CA ARG A 6 15.20 15.07 -9.49
C ARG A 6 15.41 14.31 -10.80
N SER A 7 16.62 13.81 -11.02
CA SER A 7 16.92 13.00 -12.20
C SER A 7 16.12 11.68 -12.16
N SER A 8 15.96 11.05 -13.32
CA SER A 8 15.35 9.71 -13.39
C SER A 8 16.15 8.63 -12.68
N ASN A 9 17.40 8.92 -12.28
CA ASN A 9 18.21 8.01 -11.47
C ASN A 9 18.12 8.33 -9.97
N SER A 10 17.48 9.44 -9.56
CA SER A 10 17.38 9.88 -8.17
C SER A 10 16.60 8.91 -7.29
N ARG A 11 17.26 8.36 -6.26
CA ARG A 11 16.61 7.50 -5.26
C ARG A 11 15.61 8.24 -4.36
N SER A 12 15.48 9.57 -4.50
CA SER A 12 14.55 10.38 -3.71
C SER A 12 13.17 10.54 -4.34
N PHE A 13 13.07 10.48 -5.67
CA PHE A 13 11.80 10.65 -6.38
C PHE A 13 11.07 9.31 -6.54
N LEU A 14 9.77 9.28 -6.25
CA LEU A 14 8.99 8.04 -6.11
C LEU A 14 9.60 7.11 -5.05
N ARG A 15 10.18 7.69 -3.99
CA ARG A 15 10.65 6.92 -2.83
C ARG A 15 9.43 6.47 -2.02
N GLU A 16 8.57 7.42 -1.68
CA GLU A 16 7.32 7.19 -0.95
C GLU A 16 6.18 6.95 -1.95
N ALA A 17 6.45 6.11 -2.96
CA ALA A 17 5.52 5.86 -4.07
C ALA A 17 4.19 5.23 -3.62
N GLU A 18 4.18 4.53 -2.48
CA GLU A 18 2.96 3.95 -1.90
C GLU A 18 1.99 5.03 -1.40
N ASP A 19 2.53 6.15 -0.89
CA ASP A 19 1.76 7.21 -0.25
C ASP A 19 1.82 8.54 -1.01
N CYS A 20 2.35 8.54 -2.23
CA CYS A 20 2.43 9.75 -3.05
C CYS A 20 1.06 10.19 -3.56
N VAL A 21 0.98 11.44 -3.98
CA VAL A 21 -0.21 12.02 -4.62
C VAL A 21 0.16 12.48 -6.02
N LEU A 22 -0.59 12.02 -7.00
CA LEU A 22 -0.49 12.47 -8.39
C LEU A 22 -1.46 13.63 -8.61
N ILE A 23 -0.95 14.79 -9.01
CA ILE A 23 -1.75 15.92 -9.49
C ILE A 23 -1.45 16.09 -10.97
N LEU A 24 -2.34 15.61 -11.85
CA LEU A 24 -2.13 15.61 -13.31
C LEU A 24 -3.38 16.18 -14.01
N ASP A 25 -3.21 16.52 -15.29
CA ASP A 25 -4.21 17.20 -16.13
C ASP A 25 -5.46 16.38 -16.46
N SER A 26 -5.41 15.06 -16.31
CA SER A 26 -6.52 14.17 -16.67
C SER A 26 -6.55 12.91 -15.80
N VAL A 27 -7.76 12.36 -15.64
CA VAL A 27 -8.00 11.10 -14.91
C VAL A 27 -7.32 9.93 -15.62
N GLU A 28 -7.23 9.95 -16.95
CA GLU A 28 -6.51 8.96 -17.75
C GLU A 28 -5.03 8.93 -17.39
N ASN A 29 -4.37 10.09 -17.32
CA ASN A 29 -2.97 10.19 -16.93
C ASN A 29 -2.78 9.75 -15.47
N ILE A 30 -3.67 10.15 -14.55
CA ILE A 30 -3.64 9.70 -13.15
C ILE A 30 -3.70 8.17 -13.08
N ASN A 31 -4.69 7.55 -13.73
CA ASN A 31 -4.86 6.10 -13.71
C ASN A 31 -3.67 5.36 -14.32
N TYR A 32 -3.13 5.88 -15.42
CA TYR A 32 -1.94 5.32 -16.06
C TYR A 32 -0.73 5.32 -15.11
N PHE A 33 -0.38 6.47 -14.54
CA PHE A 33 0.77 6.58 -13.65
C PHE A 33 0.55 5.86 -12.32
N GLN A 34 -0.69 5.83 -11.80
CA GLN A 34 -1.04 5.03 -10.63
C GLN A 34 -0.79 3.54 -10.88
N SER A 35 -1.11 3.03 -12.07
CA SER A 35 -0.84 1.62 -12.41
C SER A 35 0.66 1.31 -12.43
N LEU A 36 1.49 2.22 -12.98
CA LEU A 36 2.95 2.09 -12.97
C LEU A 36 3.50 2.11 -11.55
N ILE A 37 3.02 3.03 -10.72
CA ILE A 37 3.41 3.15 -9.32
C ILE A 37 3.02 1.91 -8.52
N ASN A 38 1.80 1.39 -8.69
CA ASN A 38 1.34 0.17 -8.02
C ASN A 38 2.24 -1.02 -8.38
N ASN A 39 2.64 -1.14 -9.64
CA ASN A 39 3.59 -2.17 -10.07
C ASN A 39 4.97 -1.99 -9.42
N VAL A 40 5.48 -0.77 -9.34
CA VAL A 40 6.75 -0.45 -8.65
C VAL A 40 6.68 -0.85 -7.18
N VAL A 41 5.60 -0.49 -6.48
CA VAL A 41 5.39 -0.79 -5.06
C VAL A 41 5.29 -2.30 -4.83
N ALA A 42 4.51 -3.02 -5.65
CA ALA A 42 4.39 -4.48 -5.55
C ALA A 42 5.75 -5.18 -5.70
N LYS A 43 6.55 -4.78 -6.69
CA LYS A 43 7.89 -5.35 -6.92
C LYS A 43 8.87 -5.03 -5.80
N ARG A 44 8.80 -3.82 -5.21
CA ARG A 44 9.61 -3.47 -4.03
C ARG A 44 9.28 -4.36 -2.84
N LYS A 45 8.00 -4.62 -2.58
CA LYS A 45 7.56 -5.53 -1.50
C LYS A 45 8.06 -6.96 -1.70
N ASN A 46 8.24 -7.38 -2.96
CA ASN A 46 8.83 -8.67 -3.33
C ASN A 46 10.38 -8.68 -3.37
N ASN A 47 11.05 -7.60 -2.97
CA ASN A 47 12.51 -7.44 -3.02
C ASN A 47 13.11 -7.61 -4.42
N GLU A 48 12.36 -7.28 -5.48
CA GLU A 48 12.87 -7.37 -6.85
C GLU A 48 13.91 -6.28 -7.14
N THR A 49 15.00 -6.64 -7.80
CA THR A 49 16.05 -5.68 -8.22
C THR A 49 15.54 -4.68 -9.27
N TYR A 50 14.67 -5.14 -10.19
CA TYR A 50 14.15 -4.33 -11.30
C TYR A 50 12.68 -3.98 -11.10
N THR A 51 12.45 -2.87 -10.40
CA THR A 51 11.11 -2.45 -9.99
C THR A 51 10.34 -1.68 -11.06
N GLY A 52 10.99 -1.18 -12.12
CA GLY A 52 10.38 -0.28 -13.11
C GLY A 52 10.33 1.19 -12.66
N ALA A 53 10.92 1.52 -11.51
CA ALA A 53 10.85 2.85 -10.93
C ALA A 53 11.56 3.91 -11.77
N LYS A 54 12.62 3.54 -12.50
CA LYS A 54 13.33 4.47 -13.40
C LYS A 54 12.44 4.87 -14.56
N GLU A 55 11.82 3.88 -15.21
CA GLU A 55 10.93 4.04 -16.35
C GLU A 55 9.70 4.88 -15.96
N ALA A 56 9.11 4.60 -14.80
CA ALA A 56 8.00 5.40 -14.27
C ALA A 56 8.40 6.87 -14.08
N ARG A 57 9.58 7.15 -13.49
CA ARG A 57 10.10 8.52 -13.33
C ARG A 57 10.37 9.19 -14.67
N GLU A 58 10.96 8.49 -15.63
CA GLU A 58 11.27 9.05 -16.95
C GLU A 58 10.01 9.48 -17.70
N GLN A 59 9.00 8.60 -17.72
CA GLN A 59 7.73 8.89 -18.38
C GLN A 59 6.99 10.04 -17.71
N LEU A 60 6.99 10.08 -16.37
CA LEU A 60 6.32 11.11 -15.61
C LEU A 60 6.99 12.48 -15.77
N LEU A 61 8.32 12.54 -15.71
CA LEU A 61 9.07 13.77 -15.97
C LEU A 61 8.89 14.22 -17.43
N ALA A 62 8.84 13.29 -18.38
CA ALA A 62 8.58 13.61 -19.78
C ALA A 62 7.17 14.22 -19.97
N LEU A 63 6.16 13.67 -19.30
CA LEU A 63 4.81 14.25 -19.30
C LEU A 63 4.83 15.68 -18.73
N LEU A 64 5.36 15.85 -17.51
CA LEU A 64 5.36 17.15 -16.81
C LEU A 64 6.10 18.24 -17.58
N LYS A 65 7.21 17.90 -18.26
CA LYS A 65 7.98 18.81 -19.11
C LYS A 65 7.18 19.39 -20.28
N ARG A 66 6.09 18.73 -20.71
CA ARG A 66 5.20 19.27 -21.75
C ARG A 66 4.37 20.45 -21.25
N TYR A 67 4.18 20.57 -19.94
CA TYR A 67 3.39 21.64 -19.32
C TYR A 67 4.24 22.80 -18.78
N GLY A 68 5.56 22.59 -18.61
CA GLY A 68 6.45 23.64 -18.16
C GLY A 68 7.79 23.13 -17.64
N GLU A 69 8.58 24.05 -17.08
CA GLU A 69 9.81 23.70 -16.38
C GLU A 69 9.49 22.85 -15.15
N VAL A 70 10.13 21.68 -15.04
CA VAL A 70 9.98 20.79 -13.89
C VAL A 70 11.08 21.08 -12.89
N LYS A 71 10.69 21.28 -11.64
CA LYS A 71 11.57 21.54 -10.50
C LYS A 71 11.12 20.72 -9.29
N THR A 72 11.96 20.69 -8.27
CA THR A 72 11.66 20.06 -6.99
C THR A 72 11.50 21.15 -5.93
N ALA A 73 10.42 21.13 -5.17
CA ALA A 73 10.23 21.96 -3.99
C ALA A 73 10.19 21.07 -2.75
N ASN A 74 11.02 21.38 -1.76
CA ASN A 74 10.96 20.74 -0.45
C ASN A 74 10.46 21.75 0.59
N VAL A 75 9.48 21.35 1.40
CA VAL A 75 8.87 22.19 2.45
C VAL A 75 8.93 21.45 3.78
N TRP A 76 9.49 22.08 4.80
CA TRP A 76 9.55 21.48 6.14
C TRP A 76 8.18 21.44 6.81
N CYS A 77 7.96 20.36 7.55
CA CYS A 77 6.75 20.15 8.35
C CYS A 77 7.11 19.41 9.65
N ARG A 78 7.97 20.02 10.47
CA ARG A 78 8.62 19.34 11.62
C ARG A 78 7.65 18.84 12.69
N ASN A 79 6.46 19.44 12.78
CA ASN A 79 5.41 19.05 13.71
C ASN A 79 4.35 18.15 13.04
N LEU A 80 4.69 17.45 11.95
CA LEU A 80 3.78 16.55 11.25
C LEU A 80 3.24 15.47 12.19
N ILE A 81 1.92 15.34 12.23
CA ILE A 81 1.23 14.26 12.94
C ILE A 81 1.21 13.03 12.02
N VAL A 82 1.88 11.97 12.43
CA VAL A 82 1.98 10.72 11.66
C VAL A 82 0.86 9.78 12.06
N GLU A 83 -0.35 10.15 11.67
CA GLU A 83 -1.56 9.33 11.80
C GLU A 83 -2.21 9.19 10.42
N ILE A 84 -2.68 8.00 10.06
CA ILE A 84 -3.22 7.76 8.70
C ILE A 84 -4.30 8.75 8.28
N ASP A 85 -5.23 9.08 9.17
CA ASP A 85 -6.34 9.99 8.88
C ASP A 85 -5.83 11.41 8.64
N LYS A 86 -4.82 11.85 9.41
CA LYS A 86 -4.17 13.16 9.28
C LYS A 86 -3.30 13.27 8.05
N ILE A 87 -2.58 12.21 7.70
CA ILE A 87 -1.81 12.14 6.46
C ILE A 87 -2.74 12.22 5.24
N ASN A 88 -3.85 11.47 5.24
CA ASN A 88 -4.81 11.51 4.14
C ASN A 88 -5.53 12.86 4.04
N GLU A 89 -5.88 13.47 5.17
CA GLU A 89 -6.44 14.83 5.23
C GLU A 89 -5.49 15.84 4.56
N LEU A 90 -4.21 15.85 4.97
CA LEU A 90 -3.18 16.72 4.41
C LEU A 90 -3.01 16.51 2.89
N ARG A 91 -2.93 15.24 2.46
CA ARG A 91 -2.81 14.87 1.04
C ARG A 91 -3.96 15.42 0.22
N ASN A 92 -5.20 15.24 0.69
CA ASN A 92 -6.39 15.70 -0.01
C ASN A 92 -6.47 17.23 -0.11
N ILE A 93 -6.14 17.94 0.97
CA ILE A 93 -6.12 19.41 0.97
C ILE A 93 -5.09 19.94 -0.04
N LEU A 94 -3.87 19.40 -0.01
CA LEU A 94 -2.80 19.84 -0.90
C LEU A 94 -3.09 19.47 -2.36
N ALA A 95 -3.60 18.27 -2.63
CA ALA A 95 -4.00 17.84 -3.96
C ALA A 95 -4.99 18.83 -4.57
N LYS A 96 -6.06 19.16 -3.81
CA LYS A 96 -7.09 20.09 -4.24
C LYS A 96 -6.55 21.50 -4.49
N LYS A 97 -5.79 22.07 -3.53
CA LYS A 97 -5.23 23.43 -3.67
C LYS A 97 -4.30 23.57 -4.88
N LEU A 98 -3.50 22.53 -5.18
CA LEU A 98 -2.59 22.52 -6.33
C LEU A 98 -3.33 22.32 -7.66
N ASP A 99 -4.32 21.43 -7.69
CA ASP A 99 -5.15 21.16 -8.87
C ASP A 99 -5.97 22.39 -9.29
N GLU A 100 -6.60 23.09 -8.33
CA GLU A 100 -7.34 24.34 -8.57
C GLU A 100 -6.47 25.44 -9.22
N LYS A 101 -5.15 25.35 -9.08
CA LYS A 101 -4.16 26.28 -9.65
C LYS A 101 -3.50 25.75 -10.94
N ASN A 102 -3.91 24.58 -11.42
CA ASN A 102 -3.28 23.85 -12.52
C ASN A 102 -1.76 23.70 -12.28
N ILE A 103 -1.40 23.24 -11.08
CA ILE A 103 -0.02 22.94 -10.68
C ILE A 103 0.14 21.42 -10.69
N PHE A 104 0.70 20.90 -11.76
CA PHE A 104 0.85 19.46 -11.97
C PHE A 104 2.18 18.93 -11.45
N GLY A 105 2.15 17.75 -10.85
CA GLY A 105 3.32 17.11 -10.28
C GLY A 105 2.99 15.95 -9.38
N VAL A 106 3.99 15.55 -8.60
CA VAL A 106 3.86 14.52 -7.58
C VAL A 106 4.27 15.09 -6.25
N LEU A 107 3.41 14.89 -5.26
CA LEU A 107 3.65 15.25 -3.87
C LEU A 107 3.96 13.99 -3.07
N GLU A 108 5.04 14.02 -2.32
CA GLU A 108 5.49 12.95 -1.44
C GLU A 108 5.70 13.49 -0.03
N ILE A 109 5.31 12.71 0.98
CA ILE A 109 5.52 13.05 2.39
C ILE A 109 6.66 12.18 2.92
N HIS A 110 7.74 12.82 3.37
CA HIS A 110 8.94 12.15 3.84
C HIS A 110 9.12 12.42 5.33
N LEU A 111 9.27 11.37 6.14
CA LEU A 111 9.50 11.52 7.58
C LEU A 111 10.96 11.86 7.89
N GLN A 112 11.88 11.17 7.23
CA GLN A 112 13.29 11.47 7.32
C GLN A 112 13.99 10.91 6.09
N ASP A 113 14.81 11.73 5.45
CA ASP A 113 15.71 11.25 4.41
C ASP A 113 17.14 11.70 4.65
N ARG A 114 18.04 11.19 3.81
CA ARG A 114 19.48 11.49 3.94
C ARG A 114 19.84 12.93 3.60
N GLU A 115 18.96 13.65 2.90
CA GLU A 115 19.24 15.02 2.46
C GLU A 115 18.78 16.01 3.52
N ILE A 116 17.52 15.95 3.95
CA ILE A 116 16.89 16.91 4.86
C ILE A 116 16.89 16.44 6.30
N ASN A 117 16.91 15.12 6.54
CA ASN A 117 16.96 14.52 7.87
C ASN A 117 15.89 15.06 8.84
N SER A 118 14.71 15.37 8.31
CA SER A 118 13.58 15.94 9.03
C SER A 118 12.28 15.72 8.25
N PRO A 119 11.11 15.71 8.91
CA PRO A 119 9.83 15.63 8.22
C PRO A 119 9.66 16.78 7.22
N HIS A 120 9.37 16.43 5.97
CA HIS A 120 9.17 17.39 4.89
C HIS A 120 8.26 16.84 3.79
N LEU A 121 7.67 17.76 3.04
CA LEU A 121 6.95 17.48 1.81
C LEU A 121 7.88 17.74 0.63
N GLN A 122 8.00 16.77 -0.28
CA GLN A 122 8.71 16.90 -1.55
C GLN A 122 7.67 16.98 -2.67
N PHE A 123 7.65 18.08 -3.39
CA PHE A 123 6.89 18.24 -4.62
C PHE A 123 7.83 18.21 -5.82
N VAL A 124 7.55 17.38 -6.82
CA VAL A 124 8.27 17.34 -8.09
C VAL A 124 7.27 17.63 -9.20
N GLY A 125 7.38 18.79 -9.85
CA GLY A 125 6.35 19.23 -10.79
C GLY A 125 6.64 20.56 -11.44
N ILE A 126 5.64 21.07 -12.16
CA ILE A 126 5.66 22.40 -12.77
C ILE A 126 5.36 23.48 -11.71
N LYS A 127 5.77 24.72 -11.98
CA LYS A 127 5.50 25.88 -11.09
C LYS A 127 5.91 25.61 -9.63
N ALA A 128 7.07 24.99 -9.42
CA ALA A 128 7.49 24.50 -8.11
C ALA A 128 7.59 25.62 -7.05
N GLU A 129 7.93 26.85 -7.45
CA GLU A 129 7.96 28.03 -6.57
C GLU A 129 6.56 28.40 -6.03
N GLU A 130 5.53 28.33 -6.89
CA GLU A 130 4.14 28.56 -6.50
C GLU A 130 3.63 27.39 -5.65
N ALA A 131 3.96 26.16 -6.03
CA ALA A 131 3.63 24.96 -5.27
C ALA A 131 4.22 25.01 -3.85
N GLU A 132 5.50 25.39 -3.73
CA GLU A 132 6.20 25.56 -2.46
C GLU A 132 5.45 26.51 -1.52
N THR A 133 5.01 27.65 -2.06
CA THR A 133 4.29 28.68 -1.30
C THR A 133 2.94 28.15 -0.80
N ILE A 134 2.17 27.49 -1.66
CA ILE A 134 0.86 26.90 -1.31
C ILE A 134 1.02 25.80 -0.25
N ILE A 135 2.02 24.94 -0.43
CA ILE A 135 2.32 23.85 0.50
C ILE A 135 2.75 24.43 1.85
N ALA A 136 3.67 25.40 1.86
CA ALA A 136 4.14 26.07 3.06
C ALA A 136 3.01 26.76 3.84
N GLN A 137 2.12 27.48 3.15
CA GLN A 137 0.94 28.07 3.77
C GLN A 137 0.05 27.03 4.41
N THR A 138 -0.22 25.93 3.70
CA THR A 138 -1.07 24.87 4.20
C THR A 138 -0.49 24.17 5.43
N VAL A 139 0.81 23.87 5.45
CA VAL A 139 1.42 23.23 6.63
C VAL A 139 1.47 24.15 7.84
N VAL A 140 1.60 25.46 7.64
CA VAL A 140 1.55 26.45 8.73
C VAL A 140 0.11 26.62 9.25
N GLU A 141 -0.88 26.71 8.35
CA GLU A 141 -2.31 26.76 8.70
C GLU A 141 -2.74 25.56 9.55
N LEU A 142 -2.20 24.37 9.25
CA LEU A 142 -2.47 23.13 9.98
C LEU A 142 -1.59 22.94 11.24
N GLY A 143 -0.67 23.87 11.53
CA GLY A 143 0.21 23.81 12.70
C GLY A 143 1.37 22.81 12.59
N TYR A 144 1.64 22.26 11.41
CA TYR A 144 2.77 21.36 11.15
C TYR A 144 4.11 22.09 11.04
N GLU A 145 4.10 23.42 10.94
CA GLU A 145 5.28 24.26 10.97
C GLU A 145 4.98 25.62 11.61
N ILE A 146 5.99 26.27 12.19
CA ILE A 146 5.79 27.48 13.02
C ILE A 146 5.54 28.76 12.21
N SER A 147 6.10 28.87 11.00
CA SER A 147 5.96 30.04 10.14
C SER A 147 6.29 29.69 8.69
N LEU A 148 5.88 30.55 7.75
CA LEU A 148 6.15 30.37 6.32
C LEU A 148 7.65 30.39 6.02
N GLU A 149 8.37 31.34 6.61
CA GLU A 149 9.82 31.46 6.45
C GLU A 149 10.52 30.20 6.97
N SER A 150 9.99 29.65 8.07
CA SER A 150 10.50 28.41 8.59
C SER A 150 10.19 27.25 7.65
N ALA A 151 9.00 27.13 7.10
CA ALA A 151 8.63 26.01 6.22
C ALA A 151 9.40 25.99 4.89
N MET A 152 9.65 27.15 4.29
CA MET A 152 10.25 27.25 2.94
C MET A 152 11.78 27.20 2.95
N SER A 153 12.41 27.55 4.07
CA SER A 153 13.86 27.67 4.29
C SER A 153 14.67 28.52 3.29
N LYS A 154 15.75 29.11 3.80
CA LYS A 154 16.63 30.04 3.08
C LYS A 154 17.61 29.31 2.16
N LYS A 155 17.96 30.00 1.06
CA LYS A 155 18.77 29.61 -0.12
C LYS A 155 20.07 28.79 0.08
N ASN A 156 20.54 28.54 1.30
CA ASN A 156 21.82 27.87 1.60
C ASN A 156 21.62 26.52 2.31
N PHE A 157 20.80 25.65 1.72
CA PHE A 157 20.61 24.29 2.23
C PHE A 157 21.82 23.42 1.91
N ILE A 158 22.43 22.83 2.94
CA ILE A 158 23.49 21.82 2.81
C ILE A 158 22.86 20.45 3.11
N PRO A 159 22.99 19.44 2.23
CA PRO A 159 22.46 18.11 2.48
C PRO A 159 23.09 17.46 3.73
N TYR A 160 22.27 16.87 4.59
CA TYR A 160 22.68 16.29 5.86
C TYR A 160 23.72 15.16 5.73
N TYR A 161 23.66 14.38 4.64
CA TYR A 161 24.64 13.32 4.41
C TYR A 161 26.08 13.84 4.20
N GLU A 162 26.25 15.11 3.82
CA GLU A 162 27.58 15.73 3.66
C GLU A 162 28.24 15.97 5.02
N GLU A 163 27.43 16.21 6.05
CA GLU A 163 27.90 16.42 7.42
C GLU A 163 27.87 15.13 8.25
N ASN A 164 27.01 14.16 7.90
CA ASN A 164 26.84 12.92 8.64
C ASN A 164 26.77 11.68 7.75
N SER A 165 27.86 10.89 7.78
CA SER A 165 27.97 9.62 7.04
C SER A 165 27.00 8.53 7.51
N LYS A 166 26.40 8.66 8.70
CA LYS A 166 25.42 7.72 9.28
C LYS A 166 23.97 8.13 9.01
N ALA A 167 23.71 9.09 8.13
CA ALA A 167 22.35 9.53 7.78
C ALA A 167 21.44 8.34 7.43
N ARG A 168 20.31 8.22 8.12
CA ARG A 168 19.31 7.16 7.93
C ARG A 168 18.06 7.71 7.25
N THR A 169 17.25 6.81 6.71
CA THR A 169 15.96 7.12 6.11
C THR A 169 14.88 6.42 6.91
N ILE A 170 13.75 7.09 7.14
CA ILE A 170 12.57 6.51 7.78
C ILE A 170 11.44 6.58 6.75
N SER A 171 10.89 5.41 6.38
CA SER A 171 9.79 5.35 5.43
C SER A 171 8.47 5.70 6.10
N LEU A 172 7.65 6.48 5.40
CA LEU A 172 6.30 6.79 5.86
C LEU A 172 5.41 5.53 5.84
N SER A 173 5.49 4.76 4.76
CA SER A 173 4.69 3.54 4.58
C SER A 173 4.88 2.53 5.71
N GLU A 174 6.14 2.31 6.14
CA GLU A 174 6.46 1.43 7.26
C GLU A 174 5.84 1.95 8.56
N GLN A 175 5.95 3.25 8.85
CA GLN A 175 5.41 3.84 10.06
C GLN A 175 3.87 3.81 10.11
N LEU A 176 3.20 4.09 8.98
CA LEU A 176 1.75 3.96 8.88
C LEU A 176 1.28 2.50 8.99
N SER A 177 2.08 1.54 8.51
CA SER A 177 1.77 0.11 8.67
C SER A 177 1.83 -0.32 10.13
N PHE A 178 2.82 0.17 10.87
CA PHE A 178 2.97 -0.09 12.31
C PHE A 178 1.81 0.53 13.10
N GLU A 179 1.43 1.77 12.79
CA GLU A 179 0.29 2.44 13.41
C GLU A 179 -1.02 1.66 13.17
N LYS A 180 -1.26 1.18 11.94
CA LYS A 180 -2.44 0.33 11.64
C LYS A 180 -2.45 -0.94 12.48
N GLN A 181 -1.31 -1.60 12.62
CA GLN A 181 -1.19 -2.81 13.44
C GLN A 181 -1.46 -2.49 14.91
N GLU A 182 -0.89 -1.42 15.46
CA GLU A 182 -1.18 -0.99 16.82
C GLU A 182 -2.64 -0.63 17.05
N ARG A 183 -3.28 0.08 16.11
CA ARG A 183 -4.73 0.38 16.17
C ARG A 183 -5.55 -0.91 16.18
N GLN A 184 -5.21 -1.89 15.34
CA GLN A 184 -5.88 -3.19 15.33
C GLN A 184 -5.69 -3.95 16.64
N ILE A 185 -4.47 -3.95 17.20
CA ILE A 185 -4.19 -4.56 18.50
C ILE A 185 -5.00 -3.87 19.61
N LYS A 186 -5.03 -2.52 19.64
CA LYS A 186 -5.82 -1.76 20.62
C LYS A 186 -7.33 -1.97 20.47
N LEU A 187 -7.84 -2.16 19.25
CA LEU A 187 -9.24 -2.52 19.03
C LEU A 187 -9.53 -3.93 19.58
N ILE A 188 -8.64 -4.89 19.34
CA ILE A 188 -8.73 -6.24 19.91
C ILE A 188 -8.65 -6.22 21.45
N GLU A 189 -7.83 -5.35 22.04
CA GLU A 189 -7.66 -5.22 23.49
C GLU A 189 -8.81 -4.47 24.17
N ASN A 190 -9.32 -3.40 23.55
CA ASN A 190 -10.41 -2.58 24.11
C ASN A 190 -11.79 -3.24 23.96
N ASP A 191 -11.98 -4.14 22.99
CA ASP A 191 -13.28 -4.75 22.76
C ASP A 191 -13.70 -5.74 23.85
N GLY A 192 -12.84 -6.18 24.78
CA GLY A 192 -13.20 -6.88 26.03
C GLY A 192 -14.05 -8.15 25.90
N VAL A 193 -14.48 -8.52 24.70
CA VAL A 193 -15.23 -9.69 24.31
C VAL A 193 -14.19 -10.60 23.71
N SER A 194 -13.68 -11.45 24.59
CA SER A 194 -12.82 -12.60 24.35
C SER A 194 -12.69 -12.87 22.85
N PHE A 195 -11.52 -12.62 22.28
CA PHE A 195 -11.15 -13.05 20.92
C PHE A 195 -11.66 -14.49 20.61
N TYR A 196 -11.74 -15.34 21.63
CA TYR A 196 -12.33 -16.68 21.57
C TYR A 196 -13.86 -16.70 21.38
N GLU A 197 -14.63 -15.80 22.00
CA GLU A 197 -16.08 -15.65 21.79
C GLU A 197 -16.39 -15.11 20.39
N GLN A 198 -15.62 -14.15 19.86
CA GLN A 198 -15.78 -13.69 18.48
C GLN A 198 -15.44 -14.81 17.48
N ILE A 199 -14.36 -15.56 17.71
CA ILE A 199 -14.06 -16.77 16.94
C ILE A 199 -15.17 -17.81 17.08
N GLU A 200 -15.77 -18.02 18.26
CA GLU A 200 -16.89 -18.93 18.42
C GLU A 200 -18.14 -18.48 17.67
N ILE A 201 -18.43 -17.17 17.66
CA ILE A 201 -19.57 -16.59 16.94
C ILE A 201 -19.34 -16.70 15.43
N GLU A 202 -18.16 -16.31 14.93
CA GLU A 202 -17.75 -16.47 13.52
C GLU A 202 -17.80 -17.94 13.10
N ARG A 203 -17.32 -18.85 13.96
CA ARG A 203 -17.33 -20.29 13.72
C ARG A 203 -18.74 -20.86 13.74
N LYS A 204 -19.63 -20.41 14.63
CA LYS A 204 -21.07 -20.76 14.61
C LYS A 204 -21.76 -20.26 13.35
N LYS A 205 -21.55 -18.99 12.96
CA LYS A 205 -22.07 -18.41 11.70
C LYS A 205 -21.56 -19.18 10.49
N PHE A 206 -20.28 -19.57 10.47
CA PHE A 206 -19.69 -20.38 9.42
C PHE A 206 -20.31 -21.78 9.34
N TYR A 207 -20.55 -22.45 10.47
CA TYR A 207 -21.24 -23.74 10.51
C TYR A 207 -22.72 -23.63 10.12
N GLU A 208 -23.42 -22.57 10.51
CA GLU A 208 -24.78 -22.29 10.06
C GLU A 208 -24.83 -22.06 8.55
N LEU A 209 -23.89 -21.28 8.00
CA LEU A 209 -23.78 -21.03 6.57
C LEU A 209 -23.46 -22.32 5.79
N LEU A 210 -22.57 -23.16 6.32
CA LEU A 210 -22.27 -24.49 5.78
C LEU A 210 -23.50 -25.40 5.82
N ASN A 211 -24.21 -25.47 6.95
CA ASN A 211 -25.40 -26.30 7.09
C ASN A 211 -26.54 -25.81 6.19
N THR A 212 -26.67 -24.50 6.01
CA THR A 212 -27.64 -23.90 5.09
C THR A 212 -27.27 -24.19 3.63
N LYS A 213 -25.99 -24.06 3.26
CA LYS A 213 -25.51 -24.43 1.92
C LYS A 213 -25.60 -25.93 1.64
N VAL A 214 -25.37 -26.78 2.64
CA VAL A 214 -25.54 -28.24 2.54
C VAL A 214 -27.01 -28.62 2.46
N GLY A 215 -27.90 -27.92 3.18
CA GLY A 215 -29.35 -28.07 3.08
C GLY A 215 -29.90 -27.64 1.73
N LEU A 216 -29.43 -26.50 1.21
CA LEU A 216 -29.72 -26.02 -0.15
C LEU A 216 -29.17 -26.97 -1.22
N SER A 217 -27.97 -27.53 -1.01
CA SER A 217 -27.40 -28.53 -1.90
C SER A 217 -28.19 -29.84 -1.86
N LYS A 218 -28.67 -30.27 -0.68
CA LYS A 218 -29.57 -31.43 -0.54
C LYS A 218 -30.91 -31.21 -1.24
N SER A 219 -31.53 -30.03 -1.08
CA SER A 219 -32.79 -29.71 -1.75
C SER A 219 -32.62 -29.52 -3.27
N LEU A 220 -31.47 -29.00 -3.72
CA LEU A 220 -31.08 -28.99 -5.13
C LEU A 220 -30.88 -30.42 -5.66
N ILE A 221 -30.26 -31.33 -4.88
CA ILE A 221 -30.09 -32.73 -5.26
C ILE A 221 -31.44 -33.49 -5.28
N GLU A 222 -32.37 -33.18 -4.37
CA GLU A 222 -33.72 -33.77 -4.35
C GLU A 222 -34.62 -33.24 -5.47
N ASN A 223 -34.49 -31.96 -5.85
CA ASN A 223 -35.29 -31.33 -6.90
C ASN A 223 -34.72 -31.52 -8.30
N THR A 224 -33.42 -31.81 -8.44
CA THR A 224 -32.83 -32.16 -9.73
C THR A 224 -32.99 -33.67 -9.94
N ARG A 225 -34.18 -34.08 -10.41
CA ARG A 225 -34.37 -35.42 -11.01
C ARG A 225 -33.48 -35.55 -12.25
N ILE A 226 -32.22 -35.90 -12.06
CA ILE A 226 -31.37 -36.45 -13.11
C ILE A 226 -31.27 -37.95 -12.86
N GLY A 227 -32.00 -38.68 -13.70
CA GLY A 227 -31.85 -40.11 -13.81
C GLY A 227 -30.43 -40.50 -14.23
N LYS A 228 -30.02 -41.67 -13.74
CA LYS A 228 -28.86 -42.46 -14.18
C LYS A 228 -27.47 -41.83 -13.97
N VAL A 229 -26.96 -41.89 -12.74
CA VAL A 229 -25.62 -42.46 -12.47
C VAL A 229 -25.71 -43.22 -11.14
N ARG A 230 -26.03 -44.52 -11.23
CA ARG A 230 -26.00 -45.46 -10.10
C ARG A 230 -24.84 -46.40 -10.36
N LYS A 231 -23.69 -46.10 -9.75
CA LYS A 231 -22.58 -46.99 -9.37
C LYS A 231 -21.52 -46.09 -8.73
N ASP A 232 -20.96 -46.52 -7.59
CA ASP A 232 -19.82 -45.92 -6.87
C ASP A 232 -20.12 -45.08 -5.61
N TYR A 233 -21.27 -45.28 -4.95
CA TYR A 233 -21.54 -44.68 -3.63
C TYR A 233 -21.11 -45.54 -2.42
N ASP A 234 -20.59 -46.76 -2.63
CA ASP A 234 -20.23 -47.68 -1.53
C ASP A 234 -18.76 -47.64 -1.10
N TYR A 235 -17.91 -46.84 -1.75
CA TYR A 235 -16.50 -46.71 -1.36
C TYR A 235 -16.34 -45.91 -0.04
N TYR A 236 -17.16 -44.88 0.15
CA TYR A 236 -17.01 -43.94 1.28
C TYR A 236 -17.74 -44.35 2.56
N LYS A 237 -18.43 -45.50 2.56
CA LYS A 237 -19.11 -46.06 3.75
C LYS A 237 -18.25 -47.07 4.52
N LYS A 238 -17.04 -47.35 4.05
CA LYS A 238 -16.11 -48.28 4.70
C LYS A 238 -15.44 -47.60 5.89
N SER A 239 -15.61 -48.16 7.09
CA SER A 239 -14.91 -47.65 8.29
C SER A 239 -13.40 -47.73 8.08
N THR A 240 -12.64 -46.87 8.77
CA THR A 240 -11.16 -46.82 8.70
C THR A 240 -10.52 -48.21 8.94
N VAL A 241 -11.20 -49.06 9.70
CA VAL A 241 -10.80 -50.46 9.96
C VAL A 241 -10.98 -51.35 8.74
N SER A 242 -12.06 -51.22 7.97
CA SER A 242 -12.28 -52.03 6.77
C SER A 242 -11.42 -51.56 5.59
N LEU A 243 -11.16 -50.26 5.48
CA LEU A 243 -10.20 -49.71 4.52
C LEU A 243 -8.77 -50.24 4.78
N LYS A 244 -8.32 -50.29 6.04
CA LYS A 244 -7.02 -50.89 6.41
C LYS A 244 -6.94 -52.38 6.07
N ARG A 245 -8.04 -53.12 6.23
CA ARG A 245 -8.10 -54.57 5.94
C ARG A 245 -7.98 -54.83 4.44
N ASP A 246 -8.71 -54.08 3.63
CA ASP A 246 -8.67 -54.17 2.17
C ASP A 246 -7.29 -53.80 1.61
N LEU A 247 -6.64 -52.78 2.19
CA LEU A 247 -5.29 -52.37 1.80
C LEU A 247 -4.25 -53.44 2.12
N LYS A 248 -4.33 -54.07 3.30
CA LYS A 248 -3.48 -55.22 3.64
C LYS A 248 -3.67 -56.37 2.67
N GLN A 249 -4.92 -56.71 2.35
CA GLN A 249 -5.23 -57.84 1.47
C GLN A 249 -4.78 -57.58 0.02
N LYS A 250 -4.87 -56.32 -0.46
CA LYS A 250 -4.32 -55.93 -1.76
C LYS A 250 -2.80 -56.01 -1.81
N ILE A 251 -2.11 -55.57 -0.75
CA ILE A 251 -0.64 -55.67 -0.66
C ILE A 251 -0.18 -57.14 -0.65
N GLU A 252 -0.90 -58.00 0.06
CA GLU A 252 -0.61 -59.43 0.17
C GLU A 252 -0.83 -60.16 -1.17
N ASN A 253 -1.91 -59.85 -1.88
CA ASN A 253 -2.16 -60.35 -3.23
C ASN A 253 -1.11 -59.85 -4.24
N PHE A 254 -0.59 -58.63 -4.07
CA PHE A 254 0.50 -58.11 -4.91
C PHE A 254 1.82 -58.84 -4.65
N ARG A 255 2.14 -59.13 -3.38
CA ARG A 255 3.34 -59.89 -3.00
C ARG A 255 3.29 -61.33 -3.52
N ASN A 256 2.11 -61.95 -3.53
CA ASN A 256 1.91 -63.29 -4.07
C ASN A 256 1.96 -63.36 -5.61
N LYS A 257 1.75 -62.23 -6.31
CA LYS A 257 1.94 -62.13 -7.77
C LYS A 257 3.38 -61.85 -8.21
N LEU A 258 4.24 -61.45 -7.26
CA LEU A 258 5.66 -61.17 -7.49
C LEU A 258 6.59 -62.33 -7.05
N ARG A 259 6.00 -63.43 -6.55
CA ARG A 259 6.66 -64.73 -6.37
C ARG A 259 6.24 -65.66 -7.50
#